data_AF-A0AA50X2B3-F1
#
_entry.id   AF-A0AA50X2B3-F1
#
_cell.length_a   1.000
_cell.length_b   1.000
_cell.length_c   1.000
_cell.angle_alpha   90.00
_cell.angle_beta   90.00
_cell.angle_gamma   90.00
#
_symmetry.space_group_name_H-M   'P 1'
#
loop_
_entity.id
_entity.type
_entity.pdbx_description
1 polymer ?
#
loop_
_entity_poly.entity_id
_entity_poly.type
_entity_poly.pdbx_seq_one_letter_code
_entity_poly.pdbx_strand_id
1 'polypeptide(L)'
;AKLELLQNLIGHKGIVWNVSWHPLGNMFSSCGEDKIIKLWSKEGEKWVTKTVLVDGHQRTIREVAWSPCGNFLASASFDGTTAIWDKKSGV
;
A
#
# COMPACT_ATOMS: atom_id res chain seq x y z
N ALA A 1 -8.41 -7.80 24.76
CA ALA A 1 -8.83 -6.45 24.34
C ALA A 1 -9.84 -6.59 23.21
N LYS A 2 -10.92 -5.81 23.21
CA LYS A 2 -11.91 -5.81 22.12
C LYS A 2 -11.39 -4.91 21.00
N LEU A 3 -11.44 -5.39 19.76
CA LEU A 3 -11.16 -4.57 18.58
C LEU A 3 -12.45 -3.91 18.12
N GLU A 4 -12.38 -2.64 17.77
CA GLU A 4 -13.50 -1.88 17.22
C GLU A 4 -13.16 -1.41 15.81
N LEU A 5 -14.13 -1.48 14.90
CA LEU A 5 -13.97 -0.99 13.54
C LEU A 5 -13.91 0.54 13.58
N LEU A 6 -12.74 1.11 13.28
CA LEU A 6 -12.55 2.56 13.23
C LEU A 6 -12.99 3.16 11.89
N GLN A 7 -12.61 2.54 10.77
CA GLN A 7 -12.86 3.10 9.44
C GLN A 7 -12.79 2.05 8.33
N ASN A 8 -13.64 2.17 7.32
CA ASN A 8 -13.50 1.48 6.04
C ASN A 8 -12.80 2.41 5.03
N LEU A 9 -11.69 1.96 4.44
CA LEU A 9 -10.92 2.74 3.48
C LEU A 9 -11.37 2.45 2.06
N ILE A 10 -12.03 3.44 1.45
CA ILE A 10 -12.61 3.33 0.12
C ILE A 10 -11.64 3.91 -0.91
N GLY A 11 -11.55 3.28 -2.08
CA GLY A 11 -10.86 3.86 -3.23
C GLY A 11 -10.20 2.86 -4.17
N HIS A 12 -9.99 1.62 -3.74
CA HIS A 12 -9.64 0.54 -4.67
C HIS A 12 -10.84 0.21 -5.56
N LYS A 13 -10.59 -0.10 -6.83
CA LYS A 13 -11.62 -0.42 -7.84
C LYS A 13 -11.82 -1.93 -8.03
N GLY A 14 -11.20 -2.75 -7.20
CA GLY A 14 -11.30 -4.21 -7.26
C GLY A 14 -10.90 -4.84 -5.92
N ILE A 15 -10.73 -6.17 -5.91
CA ILE A 15 -10.38 -6.90 -4.69
C ILE A 15 -9.04 -6.40 -4.15
N VAL A 16 -9.01 -6.09 -2.84
CA VAL A 16 -7.78 -5.78 -2.11
C VAL A 16 -7.18 -7.09 -1.61
N TRP A 17 -6.01 -7.44 -2.14
CA TRP A 17 -5.39 -8.74 -1.91
C TRP A 17 -4.43 -8.77 -0.73
N ASN A 18 -3.82 -7.65 -0.41
CA ASN A 18 -2.80 -7.57 0.63
C ASN A 18 -2.72 -6.15 1.23
N VAL A 19 -2.27 -6.09 2.48
CA VAL A 19 -1.91 -4.87 3.20
C VAL A 19 -0.57 -5.08 3.89
N SER A 20 0.26 -4.03 3.95
CA SER A 20 1.59 -4.10 4.58
C SER A 20 1.89 -2.82 5.35
N TRP A 21 2.21 -2.96 6.63
CA TRP A 21 2.58 -1.85 7.49
C TRP A 21 4.01 -1.40 7.24
N HIS A 22 4.21 -0.08 7.17
CA HIS A 22 5.54 0.49 7.23
C HIS A 22 6.12 0.26 8.64
N PRO A 23 7.42 -0.05 8.81
CA PRO A 23 8.01 -0.39 10.11
C PRO A 23 7.88 0.72 11.18
N LEU A 24 7.83 1.99 10.76
CA LEU A 24 7.55 3.14 11.65
C LEU A 24 6.09 3.22 12.14
N GLY A 25 5.16 2.43 11.60
CA GLY A 25 3.76 2.37 12.05
C GLY A 25 2.88 3.58 11.72
N ASN A 26 3.43 4.62 11.08
CA ASN A 26 2.70 5.84 10.74
C ASN A 26 1.93 5.77 9.40
N MET A 27 2.17 4.73 8.61
CA MET A 27 1.58 4.53 7.30
C MET A 27 1.54 3.04 6.96
N PHE A 28 0.66 2.63 6.04
CA PHE A 28 0.67 1.30 5.45
C PHE A 28 0.33 1.36 3.97
N SER A 29 0.59 0.28 3.25
CA SER A 29 0.22 0.11 1.85
C SER A 29 -0.87 -0.94 1.67
N SER A 30 -1.70 -0.80 0.64
CA SER A 30 -2.62 -1.84 0.17
C SER A 30 -2.51 -2.00 -1.34
N CYS A 31 -2.74 -3.21 -1.86
CA CYS A 31 -2.68 -3.50 -3.29
C CYS A 31 -3.83 -4.42 -3.73
N GLY A 32 -4.16 -4.41 -5.03
CA GLY A 32 -5.34 -5.11 -5.52
C GLY A 32 -5.39 -5.42 -7.02
N GLU A 33 -6.57 -5.87 -7.46
CA GLU A 33 -6.90 -6.17 -8.86
C GLU A 33 -6.90 -4.94 -9.77
N ASP A 34 -7.07 -3.77 -9.17
CA ASP A 34 -6.98 -2.49 -9.87
C ASP A 34 -5.54 -2.10 -10.21
N LYS A 35 -4.57 -2.97 -9.93
CA LYS A 35 -3.16 -2.90 -10.37
C LYS A 35 -2.41 -1.69 -9.80
N ILE A 36 -2.95 -1.11 -8.73
CA ILE A 36 -2.37 0.02 -8.03
C ILE A 36 -1.99 -0.35 -6.60
N ILE A 37 -1.08 0.43 -6.05
CA ILE A 37 -0.76 0.39 -4.63
C ILE A 37 -1.19 1.72 -4.02
N LYS A 38 -1.95 1.69 -2.94
CA LYS A 38 -2.33 2.89 -2.18
C LYS A 38 -1.53 2.94 -0.89
N LEU A 39 -0.98 4.11 -0.59
CA LEU A 39 -0.36 4.42 0.69
C LEU A 39 -1.33 5.21 1.56
N TRP A 40 -1.53 4.75 2.79
CA TRP A 40 -2.50 5.28 3.73
C TRP A 40 -1.83 5.79 4.99
N SER A 41 -2.11 7.04 5.36
CA SER A 41 -1.64 7.65 6.60
C SER A 41 -2.77 8.38 7.31
N LYS A 42 -2.54 8.77 8.56
CA LYS A 42 -3.49 9.60 9.30
C LYS A 42 -3.40 11.08 8.89
N GLU A 43 -4.56 11.71 8.74
CA GLU A 43 -4.75 13.16 8.80
C GLU A 43 -5.73 13.46 9.94
N GLY A 44 -5.19 13.94 11.06
CA GLY A 44 -5.92 13.99 12.33
C GLY A 44 -6.32 12.59 12.80
N GLU A 45 -7.62 12.40 13.06
CA GLU A 45 -8.19 11.13 13.52
C GLU A 45 -8.62 10.18 12.39
N LYS A 46 -8.49 10.59 11.11
CA LYS A 46 -8.94 9.80 9.97
C LYS A 46 -7.77 9.25 9.17
N TRP A 47 -7.92 8.02 8.68
CA TRP A 47 -7.03 7.42 7.70
C TRP A 47 -7.44 7.85 6.30
N VAL A 48 -6.47 8.32 5.52
CA VAL A 48 -6.69 8.84 4.17
C VAL A 48 -5.62 8.33 3.21
N THR A 49 -5.93 8.27 1.92
CA THR A 49 -4.93 7.94 0.90
C THR A 49 -3.98 9.12 0.74
N LYS A 50 -2.69 8.92 0.98
CA LYS A 50 -1.65 9.93 0.80
C LYS A 50 -1.04 9.89 -0.60
N THR A 51 -0.87 8.70 -1.15
CA THR A 51 -0.21 8.50 -2.43
C THR A 51 -0.77 7.27 -3.11
N VAL A 52 -0.85 7.30 -4.44
CA VAL A 52 -1.21 6.17 -5.27
C VAL A 52 -0.05 5.88 -6.22
N LEU A 53 0.47 4.67 -6.16
CA LEU A 53 1.49 4.18 -7.06
C LEU A 53 0.78 3.47 -8.22
N VAL A 54 1.04 3.93 -9.44
CA VAL A 54 0.42 3.48 -10.69
C VAL A 54 1.51 3.05 -11.68
N ASP A 55 1.10 2.39 -12.76
CA ASP A 55 1.95 2.01 -13.90
C ASP A 55 3.17 1.11 -13.61
N GLY A 56 3.33 0.64 -12.37
CA GLY A 56 4.37 -0.35 -12.02
C GLY A 56 4.02 -1.78 -12.41
N HIS A 57 2.74 -2.10 -12.58
CA HIS A 57 2.26 -3.45 -12.89
C HIS A 57 1.11 -3.41 -13.91
N GLN A 58 1.06 -4.43 -14.76
CA GLN A 58 0.06 -4.55 -15.85
C GLN A 58 -1.08 -5.51 -15.50
N ARG A 59 -0.96 -6.23 -14.39
CA ARG A 59 -1.96 -7.15 -13.84
C ARG A 59 -2.11 -6.96 -12.34
N THR A 60 -3.03 -7.72 -11.74
CA THR A 60 -3.33 -7.74 -10.30
C THR A 60 -2.06 -7.83 -9.47
N ILE A 61 -1.95 -6.95 -8.49
CA ILE A 61 -0.88 -6.98 -7.50
C ILE A 61 -1.34 -7.85 -6.34
N ARG A 62 -0.66 -8.96 -6.12
CA ARG A 62 -1.08 -9.97 -5.14
C ARG A 62 -0.51 -9.70 -3.75
N GLU A 63 0.66 -9.06 -3.69
CA GLU A 63 1.43 -8.88 -2.46
C GLU A 63 2.23 -7.57 -2.48
N VAL A 64 2.36 -6.97 -1.30
CA VAL A 64 3.24 -5.83 -1.03
C VAL A 64 3.98 -6.06 0.29
N ALA A 65 5.24 -5.62 0.35
CA ALA A 65 6.07 -5.78 1.54
C ALA A 65 6.99 -4.57 1.74
N TRP A 66 6.85 -3.89 2.89
CA TRP A 66 7.83 -2.88 3.29
C TRP A 66 9.14 -3.54 3.70
N SER A 67 10.24 -2.94 3.25
CA SER A 67 11.57 -3.24 3.77
C SER A 67 11.64 -2.97 5.28
N PRO A 68 12.45 -3.73 6.04
CA PRO A 68 12.61 -3.49 7.48
C PRO A 68 13.12 -2.09 7.83
N CYS A 69 13.87 -1.45 6.93
CA CYS A 69 14.35 -0.08 7.09
C CYS A 69 13.31 0.99 6.69
N GLY A 70 12.21 0.61 6.02
CA GLY A 70 11.14 1.51 5.61
C GLY A 70 11.44 2.39 4.38
N ASN A 71 12.60 2.22 3.75
CA ASN A 71 12.97 3.01 2.58
C ASN A 71 12.44 2.43 1.27
N PHE A 72 12.23 1.13 1.23
CA PHE A 72 11.72 0.44 0.06
C PHE A 72 10.40 -0.26 0.33
N LEU A 73 9.56 -0.31 -0.70
CA LEU A 73 8.38 -1.16 -0.78
C LEU A 73 8.56 -2.10 -1.98
N ALA A 74 8.38 -3.40 -1.78
CA ALA A 74 8.35 -4.38 -2.86
C ALA A 74 6.90 -4.74 -3.19
N SER A 75 6.61 -5.02 -4.46
CA SER A 75 5.31 -5.51 -4.91
C SER A 75 5.45 -6.64 -5.90
N ALA A 76 4.58 -7.65 -5.81
CA ALA A 76 4.54 -8.79 -6.71
C ALA A 76 3.19 -8.90 -7.43
N SER A 77 3.24 -9.16 -8.73
CA SER A 77 2.07 -9.10 -9.63
C SER A 77 1.92 -10.35 -10.48
N PHE A 78 0.68 -10.61 -10.91
CA PHE A 78 0.40 -11.65 -11.89
C PHE A 78 0.95 -11.36 -13.29
N ASP A 79 1.52 -10.19 -13.56
CA ASP A 79 2.26 -9.93 -14.80
C ASP A 79 3.63 -10.63 -14.85
N GLY A 80 4.00 -11.36 -13.78
CA GLY A 80 5.25 -12.10 -13.71
C GLY A 80 6.43 -11.23 -13.26
N THR A 81 6.17 -10.00 -12.83
CA THR A 81 7.21 -9.06 -12.40
C THR A 81 7.10 -8.72 -10.91
N THR A 82 8.22 -8.29 -10.35
CA THR A 82 8.30 -7.63 -9.06
C THR A 82 8.78 -6.20 -9.29
N ALA A 83 8.19 -5.23 -8.59
CA ALA A 83 8.64 -3.84 -8.61
C ALA A 83 9.19 -3.44 -7.24
N ILE A 84 10.22 -2.59 -7.25
CA ILE A 84 10.77 -1.94 -6.05
C ILE A 84 10.46 -0.45 -6.15
N TRP A 85 9.83 0.06 -5.10
CA TRP A 85 9.48 1.47 -4.96
C TRP A 85 10.39 2.07 -3.90
N ASP A 86 11.19 3.05 -4.31
CA ASP A 86 12.04 3.83 -3.42
C ASP A 86 11.24 5.00 -2.86
N LYS A 87 11.16 5.07 -1.52
CA LYS A 87 10.62 6.21 -0.80
C LYS A 87 11.68 7.32 -0.81
N LYS A 88 11.80 8.00 -1.96
CA LYS A 88 12.61 9.21 -2.04
C LYS A 88 11.99 10.27 -1.12
N SER A 89 12.72 10.64 -0.08
CA SER A 89 12.49 11.89 0.63
C SER A 89 12.49 12.99 -0.43
N GLY A 90 11.33 13.58 -0.71
CA GLY A 90 11.25 14.71 -1.63
C GLY A 90 12.25 15.76 -1.17
N VAL A 91 13.12 16.19 -2.07
CA VAL A 91 13.74 17.52 -1.99
C VAL A 91 12.65 18.53 -2.36
#